data_AF-A0AAU8NC79-F1
#
_entry.id   AF-A0AAU8NC79-F1
#
_cell.length_a   1.000
_cell.length_b   1.000
_cell.length_c   1.000
_cell.angle_alpha   90.00
_cell.angle_beta   90.00
_cell.angle_gamma   90.00
#
_symmetry.space_group_name_H-M   'P 1'
#
loop_
_entity.id
_entity.type
_entity.pdbx_description
1 polymer ?
#
loop_
_entity_poly.entity_id
_entity_poly.type
_entity_poly.pdbx_seq_one_letter_code
_entity_poly.pdbx_strand_id
1 'polypeptide(L)'
;MNIYSMDKKDVQLTHLIGYTLSKLCTYEWVKFNMFAKENIYHSTPGLYFRFHSPGQVYNQLAKCVDSFQEGELQWKLYLSFESRNKNYSLEPYEVFLARSTDEFKEHYDLKRILGERYNKICELGIKDIPALNDHIEKWFHVEDKMPILPDQD
;
A
#
# COMPACT_ATOMS: atom_id res chain seq x y z
N MET A 1 -0.26 -18.74 -4.49
CA MET A 1 0.20 -17.90 -5.62
C MET A 1 1.61 -17.44 -5.31
N ASN A 2 2.60 -17.77 -6.16
CA ASN A 2 3.98 -17.34 -5.95
C ASN A 2 4.24 -16.06 -6.75
N ILE A 3 4.04 -14.91 -6.13
CA ILE A 3 4.18 -13.59 -6.77
C ILE A 3 5.60 -13.29 -7.25
N TYR A 4 6.60 -13.96 -6.67
CA TYR A 4 8.03 -13.72 -6.95
C TYR A 4 8.51 -14.31 -8.28
N SER A 5 7.72 -15.18 -8.91
CA SER A 5 8.04 -15.80 -10.20
C SER A 5 7.09 -15.38 -11.32
N MET A 6 6.24 -14.38 -11.09
CA MET A 6 5.24 -13.92 -12.07
C MET A 6 5.76 -12.75 -12.90
N ASP A 7 5.43 -12.76 -14.19
CA ASP A 7 5.53 -11.54 -15.02
C ASP A 7 4.52 -10.50 -14.52
N LYS A 8 4.91 -9.21 -14.51
CA LYS A 8 4.05 -8.10 -14.05
C LYS A 8 2.66 -8.13 -14.70
N LYS A 9 2.56 -8.47 -16.00
CA LYS A 9 1.30 -8.54 -16.76
C LYS A 9 0.28 -9.54 -16.18
N ASP A 10 0.77 -10.55 -15.47
CA ASP A 10 -0.05 -11.61 -14.88
C ASP A 10 -0.39 -11.31 -13.41
N VAL A 11 0.20 -10.25 -12.83
CA VAL A 11 -0.07 -9.82 -11.45
C VAL A 11 -1.43 -9.15 -11.38
N GLN A 12 -2.26 -9.62 -10.46
CA GLN A 12 -3.57 -9.02 -10.22
C GLN A 12 -3.44 -7.59 -9.68
N LEU A 13 -4.36 -6.71 -10.07
CA LEU A 13 -4.40 -5.32 -9.61
C LEU A 13 -4.33 -5.20 -8.08
N THR A 14 -5.03 -6.11 -7.36
CA THR A 14 -5.04 -6.14 -5.89
C THR A 14 -3.67 -6.35 -5.26
N HIS A 15 -2.69 -6.91 -5.99
CA HIS A 15 -1.35 -7.24 -5.50
C HIS A 15 -0.25 -6.36 -6.10
N LEU A 16 -0.61 -5.45 -7.02
CA LEU A 16 0.34 -4.78 -7.92
C LEU A 16 1.43 -3.98 -7.18
N ILE A 17 1.04 -3.14 -6.21
CA ILE A 17 2.02 -2.38 -5.42
C ILE A 17 2.89 -3.30 -4.57
N GLY A 18 2.31 -4.34 -3.97
CA GLY A 18 3.09 -5.31 -3.18
C GLY A 18 4.11 -6.07 -4.03
N TYR A 19 3.76 -6.43 -5.27
CA TYR A 19 4.72 -6.97 -6.24
C TYR A 19 5.85 -5.97 -6.51
N THR A 20 5.53 -4.72 -6.83
CA THR A 20 6.54 -3.70 -7.14
C THR A 20 7.47 -3.42 -5.98
N LEU A 21 6.95 -3.28 -4.76
CA LEU A 21 7.75 -3.06 -3.58
C LEU A 21 8.66 -4.25 -3.23
N SER A 22 8.28 -5.48 -3.59
CA SER A 22 9.15 -6.65 -3.45
C SER A 22 10.40 -6.61 -4.34
N LYS A 23 10.43 -5.74 -5.36
CA LYS A 23 11.63 -5.45 -6.17
C LYS A 23 12.63 -4.56 -5.42
N LEU A 24 12.19 -3.87 -4.36
CA LEU A 24 13.00 -2.91 -3.61
C LEU A 24 13.63 -3.52 -2.35
N CYS A 25 12.90 -4.38 -1.66
CA CYS A 25 13.34 -5.03 -0.43
C CYS A 25 12.51 -6.30 -0.15
N THR A 26 13.10 -7.28 0.54
CA THR A 26 12.36 -8.47 0.98
C THR A 26 11.40 -8.14 2.12
N TYR A 27 10.24 -8.78 2.09
CA TYR A 27 9.25 -8.65 3.16
C TYR A 27 9.54 -9.63 4.29
N GLU A 28 9.49 -9.13 5.52
CA GLU A 28 9.26 -9.98 6.71
C GLU A 28 7.79 -10.38 6.79
N TRP A 29 6.90 -9.47 6.40
CA TRP A 29 5.46 -9.73 6.35
C TRP A 29 4.78 -8.78 5.35
N VAL A 30 3.76 -9.25 4.64
CA VAL A 30 2.97 -8.41 3.75
C VAL A 30 1.57 -8.97 3.56
N LYS A 31 0.57 -8.09 3.62
CA LYS A 31 -0.78 -8.37 3.14
C LYS A 31 -0.90 -7.82 1.72
N PHE A 32 -0.68 -8.67 0.72
CA PHE A 32 -0.65 -8.23 -0.67
C PHE A 32 -1.97 -7.63 -1.17
N ASN A 33 -3.12 -8.17 -0.75
CA ASN A 33 -4.42 -7.67 -1.17
C ASN A 33 -4.66 -6.25 -0.64
N MET A 34 -4.58 -5.27 -1.54
CA MET A 34 -4.84 -3.87 -1.22
C MET A 34 -6.33 -3.57 -0.99
N PHE A 35 -7.22 -4.32 -1.64
CA PHE A 35 -8.68 -4.22 -1.50
C PHE A 35 -9.32 -5.59 -1.71
N ALA A 36 -10.56 -5.77 -1.26
CA ALA A 36 -11.33 -6.99 -1.50
C ALA A 36 -12.00 -6.90 -2.88
N LYS A 37 -11.62 -7.79 -3.81
CA LYS A 37 -12.10 -7.76 -5.20
C LYS A 37 -13.60 -8.05 -5.29
N GLU A 38 -14.10 -8.90 -4.40
CA GLU A 38 -15.49 -9.35 -4.34
C GLU A 38 -16.42 -8.28 -3.73
N ASN A 39 -15.85 -7.38 -2.92
CA ASN A 39 -16.57 -6.26 -2.32
C ASN A 39 -15.61 -5.10 -2.08
N ILE A 40 -15.52 -4.19 -3.05
CA ILE A 40 -14.58 -3.05 -3.01
C ILE A 40 -14.85 -2.06 -1.87
N TYR A 41 -16.04 -2.12 -1.25
CA TYR A 41 -16.42 -1.30 -0.10
C TYR A 41 -16.19 -2.02 1.25
N HIS A 42 -15.67 -3.24 1.25
CA HIS A 42 -15.40 -3.97 2.49
C HIS A 42 -14.32 -3.27 3.32
N SER A 43 -13.28 -2.73 2.68
CA SER A 43 -12.21 -1.97 3.30
C SER A 43 -11.66 -0.94 2.31
N THR A 44 -11.16 0.20 2.82
CA THR A 44 -10.42 1.16 2.00
C THR A 44 -9.16 0.52 1.40
N PRO A 45 -8.76 0.90 0.18
CA PRO A 45 -7.51 0.45 -0.42
C PRO A 45 -6.31 0.80 0.45
N GLY A 46 -5.42 -0.16 0.67
CA GLY A 46 -4.17 0.07 1.36
C GLY A 46 -3.28 -1.16 1.42
N LEU A 47 -1.97 -0.96 1.35
CA LEU A 47 -0.98 -2.01 1.51
C LEU A 47 -0.38 -1.94 2.91
N TYR A 48 -0.35 -3.09 3.59
CA TYR A 48 0.20 -3.22 4.94
C TYR A 48 1.34 -4.23 4.91
N PHE A 49 2.52 -3.83 5.35
CA PHE A 49 3.73 -4.64 5.16
C PHE A 49 4.84 -4.30 6.16
N ARG A 50 5.85 -5.14 6.21
CA ARG A 50 7.09 -4.96 6.98
C ARG A 50 8.26 -5.52 6.17
N PHE A 51 9.31 -4.73 6.04
CA PHE A 51 10.57 -5.15 5.41
C PHE A 51 11.52 -5.72 6.47
N HIS A 52 12.33 -6.72 6.12
CA HIS A 52 13.33 -7.30 7.02
C HIS A 52 14.41 -6.29 7.44
N SER A 53 14.92 -5.51 6.49
CA SER A 53 16.01 -4.55 6.73
C SER A 53 15.81 -3.32 5.84
N PRO A 54 14.83 -2.45 6.17
CA PRO A 54 14.38 -1.37 5.30
C PRO A 54 15.47 -0.34 4.99
N GLY A 55 16.50 -0.20 5.82
CA GLY A 55 17.60 0.75 5.61
C GLY A 55 17.11 2.15 5.17
N GLN A 56 17.60 2.61 4.03
CA GLN A 56 17.16 3.87 3.41
C GLN A 56 15.90 3.73 2.53
N VAL A 57 15.47 2.51 2.20
CA VAL A 57 14.34 2.23 1.30
C VAL A 57 13.06 2.86 1.83
N TYR A 58 12.80 2.77 3.14
CA TYR A 58 11.61 3.40 3.73
C TYR A 58 11.58 4.92 3.47
N ASN A 59 12.69 5.62 3.76
CA ASN A 59 12.76 7.08 3.60
C ASN A 59 12.62 7.50 2.13
N GLN A 60 13.20 6.71 1.21
CA GLN A 60 13.06 6.97 -0.22
C GLN A 60 11.63 6.69 -0.71
N LEU A 61 11.01 5.61 -0.23
CA LEU A 61 9.66 5.25 -0.61
C LEU A 61 8.64 6.26 -0.06
N ALA A 62 8.83 6.74 1.17
CA ALA A 62 8.00 7.81 1.73
C ALA A 62 8.05 9.08 0.87
N LYS A 63 9.26 9.50 0.45
CA LYS A 63 9.43 10.65 -0.45
C LYS A 63 8.77 10.43 -1.82
N CYS A 64 8.93 9.23 -2.39
CA CYS A 64 8.29 8.84 -3.64
C CYS A 64 6.77 8.93 -3.55
N VAL A 65 6.17 8.36 -2.49
CA VAL A 65 4.73 8.40 -2.27
C VAL A 65 4.24 9.82 -2.04
N ASP A 66 4.95 10.61 -1.21
CA ASP A 66 4.60 12.01 -0.94
C ASP A 66 4.72 12.90 -2.21
N SER A 67 5.49 12.49 -3.22
CA SER A 67 5.63 13.20 -4.50
C SER A 67 4.64 12.75 -5.58
N PHE A 68 3.77 11.77 -5.30
CA PHE A 68 2.79 11.30 -6.27
C PHE A 68 1.66 12.32 -6.43
N GLN A 69 1.55 12.92 -7.62
CA GLN A 69 0.57 13.97 -7.93
C GLN A 69 -0.43 13.61 -9.04
N GLU A 70 -0.20 12.49 -9.74
CA GLU A 70 -1.04 12.07 -10.89
C GLU A 70 -2.33 11.35 -10.46
N GLY A 71 -2.46 11.02 -9.17
CA GLY A 71 -3.62 10.33 -8.61
C GLY A 71 -4.77 11.26 -8.24
N GLU A 72 -5.95 10.66 -8.06
CA GLU A 72 -7.16 11.32 -7.56
C GLU A 72 -7.12 11.53 -6.05
N LEU A 73 -6.36 10.70 -5.33
CA LEU A 73 -6.13 10.80 -3.90
C LEU A 73 -4.67 11.13 -3.59
N GLN A 74 -4.47 11.86 -2.52
CA GLN A 74 -3.15 11.91 -1.88
C GLN A 74 -2.90 10.60 -1.14
N TRP A 75 -1.72 10.03 -1.30
CA TRP A 75 -1.32 8.79 -0.62
C TRP A 75 -0.31 9.08 0.48
N LYS A 76 -0.29 8.23 1.51
CA LYS A 76 0.66 8.35 2.61
C LYS A 76 1.27 7.01 2.96
N LEU A 77 2.60 6.98 3.05
CA LEU A 77 3.33 5.91 3.73
C LEU A 77 3.65 6.36 5.15
N TYR A 78 3.33 5.53 6.13
CA TYR A 78 3.64 5.79 7.53
C TYR A 78 3.83 4.49 8.32
N LEU A 79 4.43 4.60 9.49
CA LEU A 79 4.57 3.50 10.43
C LEU A 79 3.31 3.43 11.29
N SER A 80 2.61 2.31 11.25
CA SER A 80 1.30 2.13 11.88
C SER A 80 1.36 2.41 13.38
N PHE A 81 0.44 3.26 13.84
CA PHE A 81 0.39 3.78 15.22
C PHE A 81 0.19 2.71 16.29
N GLU A 82 -0.46 1.59 15.95
CA GLU A 82 -0.89 0.59 16.92
C GLU A 82 -0.14 -0.74 16.84
N SER A 83 0.72 -0.91 15.83
CA SER A 83 1.36 -2.21 15.61
C SER A 83 2.55 -2.41 16.55
N ARG A 84 2.47 -3.43 17.42
CA ARG A 84 3.62 -3.91 18.23
C ARG A 84 4.85 -4.21 17.36
N ASN A 85 4.61 -4.62 16.12
CA ASN A 85 5.63 -5.05 15.17
C ASN A 85 6.03 -3.97 14.16
N LYS A 86 5.64 -2.70 14.34
CA LYS A 86 6.06 -1.57 13.48
C LYS A 86 5.79 -1.79 11.97
N ASN A 87 4.60 -2.27 11.64
CA ASN A 87 4.15 -2.42 10.26
C ASN A 87 4.04 -1.05 9.58
N TYR A 88 4.40 -0.99 8.31
CA TYR A 88 4.12 0.14 7.43
C TYR A 88 2.70 0.03 6.87
N SER A 89 2.07 1.19 6.72
CA SER A 89 0.80 1.37 6.02
C SER A 89 1.00 2.33 4.86
N LEU A 90 0.59 1.90 3.67
CA LEU A 90 0.46 2.74 2.48
C LEU A 90 -1.02 2.82 2.10
N GLU A 91 -1.65 3.96 2.31
CA GLU A 91 -3.09 4.16 2.10
C GLU A 91 -3.39 5.63 1.75
N PRO A 92 -4.61 5.96 1.30
CA PRO A 92 -4.99 7.35 1.07
C PRO A 92 -4.86 8.19 2.35
N TYR A 93 -4.45 9.45 2.19
CA TYR A 93 -4.15 10.37 3.29
C TYR A 93 -5.37 10.63 4.18
N GLU A 94 -6.58 10.70 3.61
CA GLU A 94 -7.82 10.82 4.39
C GLU A 94 -8.05 9.61 5.31
N VAL A 95 -7.65 8.41 4.89
CA VAL A 95 -7.73 7.19 5.72
C VAL A 95 -6.73 7.28 6.87
N PHE A 96 -5.50 7.72 6.58
CA PHE A 96 -4.49 7.98 7.61
C PHE A 96 -4.98 8.98 8.67
N LEU A 97 -5.59 10.09 8.24
CA LEU A 97 -6.15 11.09 9.15
C LEU A 97 -7.27 10.48 9.99
N ALA A 98 -8.21 9.75 9.38
CA ALA A 98 -9.30 9.08 10.09
C ALA A 98 -8.77 8.09 11.15
N ARG A 99 -7.76 7.28 10.80
CA ARG A 99 -7.10 6.35 11.74
C ARG A 99 -6.39 7.04 12.90
N SER A 100 -6.00 8.29 12.74
CA SER A 100 -5.30 9.06 13.77
C SER A 100 -6.25 9.68 14.82
N THR A 101 -7.56 9.65 14.56
CA THR A 101 -8.58 10.20 15.47
C THR A 101 -8.80 9.30 16.67
N ASP A 102 -9.25 9.88 17.79
CA ASP A 102 -9.65 9.10 18.97
C ASP A 102 -10.92 8.28 18.72
N GLU A 103 -11.83 8.77 17.87
CA GLU A 103 -13.03 8.02 17.46
C GLU A 103 -12.64 6.68 16.81
N PHE A 104 -11.58 6.66 15.99
CA PHE A 104 -11.10 5.42 15.40
C PHE A 104 -10.53 4.46 16.44
N LYS A 105 -9.78 4.96 17.43
CA LYS A 105 -9.22 4.12 18.51
C LYS A 105 -10.32 3.50 19.39
N GLU A 106 -11.44 4.18 19.55
CA GLU A 106 -12.57 3.70 20.35
C GLU A 106 -13.47 2.70 19.61
N HIS A 107 -13.65 2.87 18.30
CA HIS A 107 -14.67 2.14 17.55
C HIS A 107 -14.13 1.27 16.41
N TYR A 108 -12.90 1.50 15.95
CA TYR A 108 -12.28 0.80 14.83
C TYR A 108 -13.11 0.82 13.53
N ASP A 109 -13.97 1.82 13.35
CA ASP A 109 -14.91 1.92 12.22
C ASP A 109 -14.56 3.11 11.31
N LEU A 110 -13.76 2.85 10.28
CA LEU A 110 -13.43 3.84 9.26
C LEU A 110 -14.64 4.30 8.45
N LYS A 111 -15.63 3.42 8.24
CA LYS A 111 -16.79 3.74 7.41
C LYS A 111 -17.66 4.78 8.09
N ARG A 112 -17.83 4.66 9.41
CA ARG A 112 -18.49 5.66 10.24
C ARG A 112 -17.76 7.01 10.18
N ILE A 113 -16.44 7.03 10.37
CA ILE A 113 -15.66 8.27 10.46
C ILE A 113 -15.59 8.99 9.12
N LEU A 114 -15.36 8.25 8.03
CA LEU A 114 -15.28 8.81 6.68
C LEU A 114 -16.68 9.13 6.09
N GLY A 115 -17.73 8.52 6.64
CA GLY A 115 -19.12 8.74 6.23
C GLY A 115 -19.30 8.59 4.72
N GLU A 116 -19.91 9.60 4.10
CA GLU A 116 -20.21 9.61 2.66
C GLU A 116 -18.95 9.54 1.77
N ARG A 117 -17.78 9.96 2.28
CA ARG A 117 -16.52 9.89 1.53
C ARG A 117 -16.02 8.47 1.37
N TYR A 118 -16.42 7.54 2.25
CA TYR A 118 -15.84 6.20 2.32
C TYR A 118 -15.87 5.45 0.98
N ASN A 119 -17.05 5.34 0.34
CA ASN A 119 -17.18 4.63 -0.92
C ASN A 119 -16.37 5.31 -2.04
N LYS A 120 -16.37 6.65 -2.08
CA LYS A 120 -15.59 7.41 -3.05
C LYS A 120 -14.08 7.18 -2.88
N ILE A 121 -13.59 7.11 -1.65
CA ILE A 121 -12.19 6.76 -1.35
C ILE A 121 -11.88 5.33 -1.84
N CYS A 122 -12.80 4.38 -1.67
CA CYS A 122 -12.62 3.03 -2.20
C CYS A 122 -12.48 3.04 -3.73
N GLU A 123 -13.38 3.70 -4.44
CA GLU A 123 -13.38 3.76 -5.90
C GLU A 123 -12.13 4.48 -6.45
N LEU A 124 -11.84 5.68 -5.95
CA LEU A 124 -10.70 6.48 -6.40
C LEU A 124 -9.37 5.82 -6.01
N GLY A 125 -9.28 5.26 -4.81
CA GLY A 125 -8.08 4.55 -4.37
C GLY A 125 -7.77 3.34 -5.24
N ILE A 126 -8.78 2.59 -5.69
CA ILE A 126 -8.57 1.48 -6.64
C ILE A 126 -8.12 2.00 -8.00
N LYS A 127 -8.71 3.10 -8.48
CA LYS A 127 -8.35 3.75 -9.75
C LYS A 127 -6.89 4.24 -9.75
N ASP A 128 -6.38 4.71 -8.61
CA ASP A 128 -5.02 5.22 -8.49
C ASP A 128 -3.94 4.14 -8.51
N ILE A 129 -4.26 2.88 -8.15
CA ILE A 129 -3.26 1.81 -7.97
C ILE A 129 -2.31 1.66 -9.17
N PRO A 130 -2.76 1.63 -10.44
CA PRO A 130 -1.85 1.51 -11.58
C PRO A 130 -0.91 2.71 -11.72
N ALA A 131 -1.42 3.94 -11.57
CA ALA A 131 -0.60 5.15 -11.70
C ALA A 131 0.40 5.28 -10.55
N LEU A 132 -0.01 4.98 -9.31
CA LEU A 132 0.88 4.94 -8.16
C LEU A 132 1.96 3.86 -8.33
N ASN A 133 1.60 2.70 -8.87
CA ASN A 133 2.54 1.64 -9.18
C ASN A 133 3.63 2.11 -10.15
N ASP A 134 3.22 2.67 -11.28
CA ASP A 134 4.13 3.10 -12.32
C ASP A 134 5.00 4.27 -11.85
N HIS A 135 4.46 5.16 -11.00
CA HIS A 135 5.23 6.21 -10.34
C HIS A 135 6.35 5.62 -9.45
N ILE A 136 6.04 4.61 -8.64
CA ILE A 136 7.04 3.93 -7.80
C ILE A 136 8.08 3.23 -8.68
N GLU A 137 7.67 2.50 -9.72
CA GLU A 137 8.63 1.81 -10.58
C GLU A 137 9.61 2.76 -11.25
N LYS A 138 9.11 3.87 -11.82
CA LYS A 138 9.93 4.90 -12.46
C LYS A 138 10.87 5.58 -11.48
N TRP A 139 10.39 5.86 -10.26
CA TRP A 139 11.21 6.50 -9.23
C TRP A 139 12.43 5.66 -8.84
N PHE A 140 12.27 4.33 -8.80
CA PHE A 140 13.32 3.40 -8.39
C PHE A 140 14.04 2.70 -9.56
N HIS A 141 13.63 2.96 -10.80
CA HIS A 141 14.13 2.30 -12.01
C HIS A 141 14.05 0.77 -11.90
N VAL A 142 12.84 0.26 -11.65
CA VAL A 142 12.56 -1.18 -11.42
C VAL A 142 11.47 -1.75 -12.34
N GLU A 143 11.12 -1.04 -13.40
CA GLU A 143 10.10 -1.43 -14.39
C GLU A 143 10.36 -2.86 -14.90
N ASP A 144 11.59 -3.14 -15.32
CA ASP A 144 12.01 -4.43 -15.91
C ASP A 144 12.64 -5.40 -14.90
N LYS A 145 12.60 -5.09 -13.59
CA LYS A 145 13.18 -5.95 -12.57
C LYS A 145 12.17 -6.96 -12.04
N MET A 146 12.67 -8.15 -11.70
CA MET A 146 11.90 -9.16 -10.97
C MET A 146 11.91 -8.88 -9.46
N PRO A 147 10.89 -9.35 -8.73
CA PRO A 147 10.90 -9.39 -7.27
C PRO A 147 12.17 -10.00 -6.69
N ILE A 148 12.66 -9.44 -5.59
CA ILE A 148 13.72 -10.07 -4.80
C ILE A 148 13.08 -11.26 -4.07
N LEU A 149 13.68 -12.45 -4.22
CA LEU A 149 13.23 -13.64 -3.52
C LEU A 149 13.34 -13.43 -2.01
N PRO A 150 12.32 -13.83 -1.22
CA PRO A 150 12.44 -13.78 0.23
C PRO A 150 13.58 -14.70 0.68
N ASP A 151 14.27 -14.30 1.75
CA ASP A 151 15.30 -15.14 2.36
C ASP A 151 14.66 -16.48 2.77
N GLN A 152 15.33 -17.58 2.46
CA GLN A 152 14.94 -18.90 2.96
C GLN A 152 15.45 -18.98 4.39
N ASP A 153 14.54 -18.94 5.37
CA ASP A 153 14.84 -19.32 6.75
C ASP A 153 15.25 -20.80 6.84
#